data_AF-A0A7W9DGN1-F1
#
_entry.id   AF-A0A7W9DGN1-F1
#
_cell.length_a   1.000
_cell.length_b   1.000
_cell.length_c   1.000
_cell.angle_alpha   90.00
_cell.angle_beta   90.00
_cell.angle_gamma   90.00
#
_symmetry.space_group_name_H-M   'P 1'
#
loop_
_entity.id
_entity.type
_entity.pdbx_description
1 polymer ?
#
loop_
_entity_poly.entity_id
_entity_poly.type
_entity_poly.pdbx_seq_one_letter_code
_entity_poly.pdbx_strand_id
1 'polypeptide(L)'
;MSTIPQIIMHQVESSQFAAIGHAPELDLLAVQFHPKKSTGVSDIYHYQNFSAELFAEFLGAESQGSFFIQRIKKCADQFPYSKVDQAAFSYAAAPPASKPASLAEAAPVRSLSKELLAGLLTGREYGKEMLKEEEMQAKAAGLIVIFGASDDLMEFRGLVDDERGAPTIALIDDKGLLPFREDIEHDDEALKEYFARAQQVRAVDALWAKEDGYSWTYRTDVPHATFEIVEDGEPYCRGIVIDVADLGGAA
;
A
#
# COMPACT_ATOMS: atom_id res chain seq x y z
N MET A 1 -24.60 19.30 -14.24
CA MET A 1 -25.51 18.68 -13.24
C MET A 1 -24.68 18.48 -11.99
N SER A 2 -25.03 19.10 -10.86
CA SER A 2 -24.25 18.97 -9.63
C SER A 2 -24.58 17.64 -8.96
N THR A 3 -23.68 16.67 -9.06
CA THR A 3 -23.76 15.40 -8.36
C THR A 3 -23.49 15.64 -6.88
N ILE A 4 -24.40 15.23 -6.00
CA ILE A 4 -24.22 15.32 -4.55
C ILE A 4 -23.15 14.29 -4.15
N PRO A 5 -22.10 14.66 -3.41
CA PRO A 5 -21.09 13.71 -2.96
C PRO A 5 -21.71 12.65 -2.03
N GLN A 6 -21.38 11.38 -2.27
CA GLN A 6 -21.88 10.25 -1.48
C GLN A 6 -20.77 9.75 -0.56
N ILE A 7 -21.04 9.70 0.74
CA ILE A 7 -20.11 9.22 1.77
C ILE A 7 -20.62 7.88 2.31
N ILE A 8 -19.76 6.85 2.25
CA ILE A 8 -20.05 5.54 2.82
C ILE A 8 -19.69 5.55 4.32
N MET A 9 -20.65 5.21 5.17
CA MET A 9 -20.52 5.23 6.62
C MET A 9 -20.28 3.82 7.17
N HIS A 10 -19.12 3.61 7.76
CA HIS A 10 -18.70 2.37 8.43
C HIS A 10 -19.11 2.41 9.90
N GLN A 11 -19.88 1.42 10.35
CA GLN A 11 -20.17 1.28 11.78
C GLN A 11 -18.89 0.91 12.53
N VAL A 12 -18.67 1.55 13.67
CA VAL A 12 -17.46 1.36 14.47
C VAL A 12 -17.82 1.24 15.94
N GLU A 13 -17.01 0.48 16.68
CA GLU A 13 -17.20 0.29 18.10
C GLU A 13 -16.56 1.46 18.88
N SER A 14 -17.34 2.51 19.11
CA SER A 14 -16.93 3.68 19.90
C SER A 14 -18.02 4.08 20.88
N SER A 15 -17.61 4.58 22.05
CA SER A 15 -18.54 5.10 23.07
C SER A 15 -19.14 6.47 22.71
N GLN A 16 -18.56 7.19 21.74
CA GLN A 16 -18.96 8.55 21.37
C GLN A 16 -19.72 8.61 20.04
N PHE A 17 -19.35 7.76 19.07
CA PHE A 17 -19.89 7.79 17.72
C PHE A 17 -20.25 6.40 17.24
N ALA A 18 -21.26 6.34 16.37
CA ALA A 18 -21.79 5.10 15.81
C ALA A 18 -21.07 4.71 14.52
N ALA A 19 -20.72 5.71 13.70
CA ALA A 19 -20.17 5.48 12.38
C ALA A 19 -19.19 6.56 11.95
N ILE A 20 -18.27 6.19 11.07
CA ILE A 20 -17.32 7.10 10.42
C ILE A 20 -17.29 6.84 8.92
N GLY A 21 -17.04 7.87 8.11
CA GLY A 21 -16.96 7.77 6.65
C GLY A 21 -16.00 8.81 6.09
N HIS A 22 -15.59 8.67 4.84
CA HIS A 22 -14.64 9.58 4.20
C HIS A 22 -15.02 9.89 2.76
N ALA A 23 -14.76 11.12 2.34
CA ALA A 23 -14.84 11.59 0.96
C ALA A 23 -13.42 11.96 0.49
N PRO A 24 -12.71 11.06 -0.21
CA PRO A 24 -11.35 11.29 -0.69
C PRO A 24 -11.22 12.49 -1.62
N GLU A 25 -12.25 12.73 -2.44
CA GLU A 25 -12.27 13.85 -3.38
C GLU A 25 -12.39 15.22 -2.71
N LEU A 26 -12.70 15.26 -1.41
CA LEU A 26 -12.84 16.48 -0.61
C LEU A 26 -11.91 16.52 0.60
N ASP A 27 -11.04 15.52 0.79
CA ASP A 27 -10.24 15.31 2.01
C ASP A 27 -11.06 15.51 3.29
N LEU A 28 -12.21 14.83 3.34
CA LEU A 28 -13.24 15.09 4.32
C LEU A 28 -13.62 13.83 5.08
N LEU A 29 -13.52 13.89 6.41
CA LEU A 29 -14.00 12.85 7.32
C LEU A 29 -15.41 13.21 7.82
N ALA A 30 -16.34 12.27 7.70
CA ALA A 30 -17.64 12.31 8.33
C ALA A 30 -17.66 11.46 9.61
N VAL A 31 -18.12 12.03 10.72
CA VAL A 31 -18.32 11.33 12.00
C VAL A 31 -19.76 11.43 12.42
N GLN A 32 -20.46 10.30 12.49
CA GLN A 32 -21.83 10.20 12.97
C GLN A 32 -21.86 9.84 14.45
N PHE A 33 -22.28 10.79 15.28
CA PHE A 33 -22.38 10.58 16.72
C PHE A 33 -23.58 9.72 17.10
N HIS A 34 -23.49 9.05 18.26
CA HIS A 34 -24.62 8.31 18.80
C HIS A 34 -25.84 9.21 18.96
N PRO A 35 -27.07 8.67 18.78
CA PRO A 35 -28.29 9.45 18.92
C PRO A 35 -28.37 10.13 20.28
N LYS A 36 -28.77 11.41 20.30
CA LYS A 36 -29.01 12.11 21.56
C LYS A 36 -30.17 11.45 22.31
N LYS A 37 -29.99 11.15 23.59
CA LYS A 37 -31.04 10.55 24.44
C LYS A 37 -32.34 11.36 24.48
N SER A 38 -32.28 12.68 24.25
CA SER A 38 -33.44 13.58 24.29
C SER A 38 -34.25 13.59 23.00
N THR A 39 -33.62 13.46 21.83
CA THR A 39 -34.29 13.61 20.53
C THR A 39 -34.29 12.34 19.69
N GLY A 40 -33.44 11.36 20.00
CA GLY A 40 -33.24 10.16 19.19
C GLY A 40 -32.53 10.42 17.85
N VAL A 41 -32.02 11.64 17.63
CA VAL A 41 -31.37 12.04 16.37
C VAL A 41 -29.85 12.00 16.52
N SER A 42 -29.18 11.42 15.54
CA SER A 42 -27.71 11.45 15.39
C SER A 42 -27.27 12.73 14.68
N ASP A 43 -26.23 13.37 15.21
CA ASP A 43 -25.55 14.48 14.54
C ASP A 43 -24.37 13.96 13.71
N ILE A 44 -24.17 14.52 12.51
CA ILE A 44 -22.99 14.26 11.67
C ILE A 44 -22.12 15.52 11.62
N TYR A 45 -20.82 15.34 11.80
CA TYR A 45 -19.82 16.39 11.65
C TYR A 45 -18.85 16.04 10.54
N HIS A 46 -18.47 17.05 9.77
CA HIS A 46 -17.42 16.96 8.76
C HIS A 46 -16.15 17.63 9.27
N TYR A 47 -15.04 16.92 9.19
CA TYR A 47 -13.68 17.38 9.50
C TYR A 47 -12.92 17.50 8.18
N GLN A 48 -12.35 18.67 7.92
CA GLN A 48 -11.57 18.95 6.72
C GLN A 48 -10.09 18.59 6.89
N ASN A 49 -9.35 18.57 5.78
CA ASN A 49 -7.93 18.22 5.71
C ASN A 49 -7.64 16.80 6.22
N PHE A 50 -8.59 15.90 6.04
CA PHE A 50 -8.50 14.53 6.50
C PHE A 50 -8.25 13.64 5.30
N SER A 51 -7.00 13.20 5.13
CA SER A 51 -6.61 12.38 3.97
C SER A 51 -7.20 10.97 4.04
N ALA A 52 -7.26 10.29 2.89
CA ALA A 52 -7.68 8.89 2.81
C ALA A 52 -6.77 7.95 3.63
N GLU A 53 -5.48 8.26 3.72
CA GLU A 53 -4.49 7.53 4.52
C GLU A 53 -4.80 7.65 6.02
N LEU A 54 -5.04 8.88 6.50
CA LEU A 54 -5.41 9.10 7.89
C LEU A 54 -6.77 8.46 8.23
N PHE A 55 -7.66 8.32 7.25
CA PHE A 55 -8.90 7.58 7.40
C PHE A 55 -8.70 6.07 7.48
N ALA A 56 -7.80 5.49 6.69
CA ALA A 56 -7.44 4.08 6.81
C ALA A 56 -6.83 3.79 8.20
N GLU A 57 -5.92 4.65 8.68
CA GLU A 57 -5.38 4.58 10.04
C GLU A 57 -6.50 4.67 11.09
N PHE A 58 -7.42 5.62 10.93
CA PHE A 58 -8.51 5.82 11.88
C PHE A 58 -9.46 4.62 11.91
N LEU A 59 -9.79 4.06 10.75
CA LEU A 59 -10.68 2.90 10.63
C LEU A 59 -10.04 1.63 11.23
N GLY A 60 -8.75 1.42 10.98
CA GLY A 60 -7.97 0.27 11.47
C GLY A 60 -7.43 0.40 12.89
N ALA A 61 -7.60 1.55 13.55
CA ALA A 61 -7.08 1.77 14.90
C ALA A 61 -7.66 0.77 15.91
N GLU A 62 -6.81 0.25 16.80
CA GLU A 62 -7.21 -0.65 17.91
C GLU A 62 -8.33 -0.04 18.77
N SER A 63 -8.38 1.29 18.85
CA SER A 63 -9.48 2.03 19.48
C SER A 63 -9.76 3.31 18.70
N GLN A 64 -10.80 3.28 17.88
CA GLN A 64 -11.27 4.46 17.14
C GLN A 64 -11.62 5.60 18.11
N GLY A 65 -12.23 5.29 19.26
CA GLY A 65 -12.51 6.30 20.29
C GLY A 65 -11.26 7.02 20.81
N SER A 66 -10.19 6.27 21.11
CA SER A 66 -8.91 6.84 21.56
C SER A 66 -8.23 7.64 20.45
N PHE A 67 -8.17 7.09 19.23
CA PHE A 67 -7.62 7.76 18.06
C PHE A 67 -8.31 9.10 17.82
N PHE A 68 -9.65 9.12 17.82
CA PHE A 68 -10.44 10.33 17.63
C PHE A 68 -10.12 11.39 18.67
N ILE A 69 -9.98 11.02 19.95
CA ILE A 69 -9.64 11.99 21.00
C ILE A 69 -8.22 12.53 20.81
N GLN A 70 -7.25 11.65 20.60
CA GLN A 70 -5.83 11.99 20.65
C GLN A 70 -5.32 12.67 19.38
N ARG A 71 -5.76 12.19 18.21
CA ARG A 71 -5.27 12.63 16.89
C ARG A 71 -6.19 13.66 16.24
N ILE A 72 -7.49 13.64 16.51
CA ILE A 72 -8.45 14.49 15.82
C ILE A 72 -8.91 15.64 16.73
N LYS A 73 -9.54 15.32 17.86
CA LYS A 73 -10.15 16.31 18.75
C LYS A 73 -9.13 17.22 19.44
N LYS A 74 -7.96 16.70 19.82
CA LYS A 74 -6.87 17.51 20.39
C LYS A 74 -6.16 18.39 19.35
N CYS A 75 -6.26 18.02 18.07
CA CYS A 75 -5.64 18.73 16.95
C CYS A 75 -6.70 19.45 16.11
N ALA A 76 -7.68 20.08 16.76
CA ALA A 76 -8.82 20.72 16.09
C ALA A 76 -8.41 21.82 15.09
N ASP A 77 -7.24 22.45 15.28
CA ASP A 77 -6.69 23.43 14.35
C ASP A 77 -6.26 22.79 13.01
N GLN A 78 -5.81 21.53 13.04
CA GLN A 78 -5.43 20.77 11.84
C GLN A 78 -6.65 20.21 11.11
N PHE A 79 -7.71 19.90 11.87
CA PHE A 79 -8.96 19.34 11.36
C PHE A 79 -10.15 20.24 11.66
N PRO A 80 -10.27 21.41 11.00
CA PRO A 80 -11.43 22.27 11.15
C PRO A 80 -12.71 21.49 10.85
N TYR A 81 -13.72 21.64 11.71
CA TYR A 81 -14.94 20.85 11.60
C TYR A 81 -16.21 21.67 11.69
N SER A 82 -17.26 21.17 11.03
CA SER A 82 -18.58 21.78 11.04
C SER A 82 -19.67 20.72 11.13
N LYS A 83 -20.79 21.08 11.76
CA LYS A 83 -21.98 20.24 11.79
C LYS A 83 -22.65 20.30 10.41
N VAL A 84 -23.03 19.15 9.87
CA VAL A 84 -23.62 19.09 8.54
C VAL A 84 -25.13 19.27 8.59
N ASP A 85 -25.65 20.04 7.64
CA ASP A 85 -27.06 20.05 7.27
C ASP A 85 -27.31 18.97 6.21
N GLN A 86 -28.21 18.03 6.49
CA GLN A 86 -28.37 16.75 5.78
C GLN A 86 -28.78 16.88 4.29
N ALA A 87 -28.96 18.10 3.78
CA ALA A 87 -29.27 18.37 2.37
C ALA A 87 -28.04 18.42 1.44
N ALA A 88 -26.83 18.59 1.97
CA ALA A 88 -25.61 18.82 1.16
C ALA A 88 -24.83 17.55 0.78
N PHE A 89 -25.09 16.43 1.46
CA PHE A 89 -24.36 15.16 1.30
C PHE A 89 -25.30 13.97 1.38
N SER A 90 -25.01 12.92 0.62
CA SER A 90 -25.69 11.63 0.75
C SER A 90 -24.85 10.70 1.62
N TYR A 91 -25.45 10.16 2.69
CA TYR A 91 -24.79 9.20 3.57
C TYR A 91 -25.42 7.83 3.37
N ALA A 92 -24.64 6.86 2.92
CA ALA A 92 -25.09 5.48 2.80
C ALA A 92 -24.40 4.64 3.88
N ALA A 93 -25.18 3.85 4.63
CA ALA A 93 -24.60 2.85 5.52
C ALA A 93 -23.85 1.82 4.68
N ALA A 94 -22.66 1.43 5.12
CA ALA A 94 -21.99 0.26 4.57
C ALA A 94 -22.95 -0.95 4.65
N PRO A 95 -23.03 -1.81 3.61
CA PRO A 95 -23.87 -3.00 3.64
C PRO A 95 -23.54 -3.85 4.88
N PRO A 96 -24.54 -4.49 5.53
CA PRO A 96 -24.31 -5.25 6.74
C PRO A 96 -23.29 -6.36 6.48
N ALA A 97 -22.18 -6.31 7.20
CA ALA A 97 -21.13 -7.32 7.13
C ALA A 97 -21.69 -8.69 7.56
N SER A 98 -21.91 -9.58 6.60
CA SER A 98 -21.91 -11.01 6.90
C SER A 98 -20.51 -11.38 7.36
N LYS A 99 -20.37 -11.89 8.61
CA LYS A 99 -19.12 -12.47 9.10
C LYS A 99 -18.52 -13.37 8.01
N PRO A 100 -17.29 -13.14 7.54
CA PRO A 100 -16.71 -13.99 6.51
C PRO A 100 -16.40 -15.35 7.14
N ALA A 101 -17.12 -16.37 6.68
CA ALA A 101 -16.69 -17.75 6.80
C ALA A 101 -15.58 -17.96 5.77
N SER A 102 -14.42 -18.40 6.25
CA SER A 102 -13.21 -18.81 5.52
C SER A 102 -12.47 -17.76 4.68
N LEU A 103 -11.16 -17.69 4.91
CA LEU A 103 -10.16 -17.05 4.06
C LEU A 103 -10.05 -17.79 2.73
N ALA A 104 -10.86 -17.42 1.75
CA ALA A 104 -10.59 -17.54 0.33
C ALA A 104 -11.75 -16.83 -0.38
N GLU A 105 -11.44 -16.03 -1.40
CA GLU A 105 -12.38 -15.24 -2.21
C GLU A 105 -12.95 -13.96 -1.57
N ALA A 106 -12.13 -12.92 -1.54
CA ALA A 106 -12.61 -11.55 -1.71
C ALA A 106 -11.57 -10.72 -2.48
N ALA A 107 -11.97 -10.15 -3.61
CA ALA A 107 -11.21 -9.12 -4.34
C ALA A 107 -12.09 -7.87 -4.51
N PRO A 108 -11.53 -6.64 -4.49
CA PRO A 108 -10.46 -6.17 -3.61
C PRO A 108 -10.99 -5.03 -2.72
N VAL A 109 -10.78 -5.16 -1.41
CA VAL A 109 -10.55 -3.97 -0.56
C VAL A 109 -9.25 -3.38 -1.08
N ARG A 110 -9.19 -2.08 -1.42
CA ARG A 110 -8.01 -1.44 -2.05
C ARG A 110 -6.73 -1.74 -1.27
N SER A 111 -6.02 -2.80 -1.64
CA SER A 111 -4.65 -3.08 -1.26
C SER A 111 -3.78 -1.98 -1.86
N LEU A 112 -2.65 -1.70 -1.21
CA LEU A 112 -1.60 -0.85 -1.77
C LEU A 112 -1.27 -1.39 -3.17
N SER A 113 -1.49 -0.60 -4.23
CA SER A 113 -1.18 -1.04 -5.60
C SER A 113 0.27 -0.72 -5.95
N LYS A 114 0.83 -1.43 -6.94
CA LYS A 114 2.19 -1.18 -7.43
C LYS A 114 2.37 0.25 -7.95
N GLU A 115 1.37 0.83 -8.61
CA GLU A 115 1.40 2.21 -9.13
C GLU A 115 1.38 3.23 -7.99
N LEU A 116 0.55 3.00 -6.97
CA LEU A 116 0.48 3.89 -5.80
C LEU A 116 1.81 3.87 -5.04
N LEU A 117 2.35 2.68 -4.77
CA LEU A 117 3.63 2.54 -4.09
C LEU A 117 4.75 3.20 -4.91
N ALA A 118 4.84 2.94 -6.21
CA ALA A 118 5.83 3.57 -7.07
C ALA A 118 5.74 5.12 -7.05
N GLY A 119 4.52 5.67 -7.04
CA GLY A 119 4.32 7.11 -6.86
C GLY A 119 4.86 7.66 -5.53
N LEU A 120 4.65 6.93 -4.43
CA LEU A 120 5.12 7.31 -3.08
C LEU A 120 6.65 7.22 -2.91
N LEU A 121 7.29 6.33 -3.67
CA LEU A 121 8.74 6.12 -3.66
C LEU A 121 9.49 7.05 -4.62
N THR A 122 8.79 7.71 -5.54
CA THR A 122 9.43 8.61 -6.51
C THR A 122 9.98 9.86 -5.82
N GLY A 123 11.23 10.20 -6.13
CA GLY A 123 11.97 11.34 -5.56
C GLY A 123 12.65 11.05 -4.22
N ARG A 124 12.71 9.78 -3.79
CA ARG A 124 13.44 9.40 -2.57
C ARG A 124 14.94 9.51 -2.80
N GLU A 125 15.63 9.94 -1.76
CA GLU A 125 17.09 10.04 -1.76
C GLU A 125 17.72 8.66 -1.63
N TYR A 126 18.86 8.48 -2.28
CA TYR A 126 19.76 7.34 -2.07
C TYR A 126 20.07 7.12 -0.58
N GLY A 127 20.00 5.86 -0.13
CA GLY A 127 20.07 5.43 1.26
C GLY A 127 18.80 5.67 2.08
N LYS A 128 17.70 6.16 1.47
CA LYS A 128 16.39 6.41 2.08
C LYS A 128 15.24 5.97 1.18
N GLU A 129 15.46 4.92 0.41
CA GLU A 129 14.58 4.44 -0.66
C GLU A 129 13.22 4.00 -0.13
N MET A 130 13.20 3.30 1.01
CA MET A 130 11.98 2.82 1.67
C MET A 130 12.05 2.89 3.19
N LEU A 131 10.91 3.14 3.82
CA LEU A 131 10.70 2.99 5.25
C LEU A 131 10.23 1.58 5.58
N LYS A 132 10.59 1.07 6.77
CA LYS A 132 10.14 -0.26 7.24
C LYS A 132 8.62 -0.46 7.22
N GLU A 133 7.85 0.59 7.48
CA GLU A 133 6.40 0.52 7.39
C GLU A 133 5.92 0.32 5.95
N GLU A 134 6.54 1.02 4.98
CA GLU A 134 6.24 0.87 3.56
C GLU A 134 6.62 -0.53 3.06
N GLU A 135 7.73 -1.12 3.56
CA GLU A 135 8.12 -2.50 3.28
C GLU A 135 7.07 -3.50 3.81
N MET A 136 6.58 -3.31 5.03
CA MET A 136 5.53 -4.16 5.61
C MET A 136 4.21 -4.05 4.83
N GLN A 137 3.86 -2.85 4.38
CA GLN A 137 2.66 -2.62 3.57
C GLN A 137 2.80 -3.23 2.18
N ALA A 138 3.96 -3.10 1.54
CA ALA A 138 4.27 -3.76 0.27
C ALA A 138 4.16 -5.29 0.42
N LYS A 139 4.73 -5.85 1.49
CA LYS A 139 4.61 -7.28 1.81
C LYS A 139 3.16 -7.73 1.97
N ALA A 140 2.37 -7.00 2.76
CA ALA A 140 0.96 -7.31 2.99
C ALA A 140 0.11 -7.22 1.72
N ALA A 141 0.53 -6.38 0.76
CA ALA A 141 -0.11 -6.23 -0.53
C ALA A 141 0.41 -7.18 -1.61
N GLY A 142 1.41 -8.03 -1.32
CA GLY A 142 2.00 -8.92 -2.31
C GLY A 142 2.85 -8.19 -3.36
N LEU A 143 3.47 -7.07 -2.98
CA LEU A 143 4.32 -6.28 -3.86
C LEU A 143 5.80 -6.61 -3.64
N ILE A 144 6.56 -6.65 -4.73
CA ILE A 144 8.02 -6.74 -4.73
C ILE A 144 8.55 -5.42 -5.28
N VAL A 145 9.35 -4.72 -4.48
CA VAL A 145 10.03 -3.49 -4.87
C VAL A 145 11.49 -3.81 -5.17
N ILE A 146 11.99 -3.34 -6.31
CA ILE A 146 13.34 -3.63 -6.80
C ILE A 146 14.03 -2.32 -7.16
N PHE A 147 15.21 -2.09 -6.60
CA PHE A 147 16.01 -0.88 -6.85
C PHE A 147 17.50 -1.11 -6.59
N GLY A 148 18.34 -0.20 -7.08
CA GLY A 148 19.79 -0.29 -6.91
C GLY A 148 20.21 0.38 -5.61
N ALA A 149 21.13 -0.23 -4.88
CA ALA A 149 21.60 0.27 -3.58
C ALA A 149 23.10 0.57 -3.51
N SER A 150 23.87 0.15 -4.50
CA SER A 150 25.28 0.51 -4.70
C SER A 150 25.66 0.29 -6.17
N ASP A 151 26.93 0.42 -6.54
CA ASP A 151 27.41 0.12 -7.89
C ASP A 151 27.44 -1.38 -8.27
N ASP A 152 27.22 -2.27 -7.31
CA ASP A 152 27.28 -3.72 -7.47
C ASP A 152 26.10 -4.48 -6.84
N LEU A 153 25.06 -3.76 -6.38
CA LEU A 153 23.96 -4.35 -5.61
C LEU A 153 22.59 -3.84 -6.06
N MET A 154 21.66 -4.79 -6.20
CA MET A 154 20.23 -4.51 -6.24
C MET A 154 19.53 -5.08 -4.99
N GLU A 155 18.57 -4.34 -4.46
CA GLU A 155 17.76 -4.67 -3.29
C GLU A 155 16.38 -5.16 -3.72
N PHE A 156 15.80 -6.02 -2.89
CA PHE A 156 14.43 -6.48 -2.98
C PHE A 156 13.74 -6.21 -1.65
N ARG A 157 12.62 -5.47 -1.71
CA ARG A 157 11.80 -5.14 -0.53
C ARG A 157 10.33 -5.50 -0.75
N GLY A 158 9.58 -5.60 0.34
CA GLY A 158 8.17 -6.00 0.33
C GLY A 158 7.98 -7.50 0.58
N LEU A 159 7.39 -8.23 -0.37
CA LEU A 159 7.22 -9.68 -0.24
C LEU A 159 8.56 -10.39 -0.04
N VAL A 160 9.58 -9.92 -0.75
CA VAL A 160 10.98 -10.32 -0.60
C VAL A 160 11.70 -9.29 0.25
N ASP A 161 12.57 -9.75 1.15
CA ASP A 161 13.51 -8.91 1.89
C ASP A 161 14.89 -9.56 1.75
N ASP A 162 15.59 -9.21 0.68
CA ASP A 162 16.84 -9.83 0.25
C ASP A 162 17.61 -8.88 -0.69
N GLU A 163 18.84 -9.25 -1.03
CA GLU A 163 19.69 -8.50 -1.95
C GLU A 163 20.32 -9.42 -3.01
N ARG A 164 20.86 -8.82 -4.07
CA ARG A 164 21.52 -9.56 -5.14
C ARG A 164 22.68 -8.76 -5.70
N GLY A 165 23.84 -9.40 -5.78
CA GLY A 165 24.97 -8.88 -6.56
C GLY A 165 24.57 -8.67 -8.02
N ALA A 166 24.81 -7.47 -8.54
CA ALA A 166 24.38 -7.01 -9.84
C ALA A 166 25.56 -6.30 -10.56
N PRO A 167 25.53 -6.14 -11.90
CA PRO A 167 24.44 -6.46 -12.83
C PRO A 167 24.25 -7.97 -13.01
N THR A 168 23.00 -8.41 -12.97
CA THR A 168 22.62 -9.82 -13.17
C THR A 168 21.16 -9.93 -13.61
N ILE A 169 20.73 -11.16 -13.93
CA ILE A 169 19.32 -11.49 -14.12
C ILE A 169 18.82 -12.15 -12.83
N ALA A 170 17.95 -11.45 -12.11
CA ALA A 170 17.22 -12.01 -10.98
C ALA A 170 16.02 -12.82 -11.48
N LEU A 171 15.79 -13.99 -10.89
CA LEU A 171 14.64 -14.84 -11.20
C LEU A 171 13.67 -14.79 -10.03
N ILE A 172 12.42 -14.39 -10.28
CA ILE A 172 11.40 -14.21 -9.24
C ILE A 172 10.14 -15.01 -9.57
N ASP A 173 9.46 -15.51 -8.55
CA ASP A 173 8.12 -16.08 -8.63
C ASP A 173 7.24 -15.60 -7.45
N ASP A 174 6.07 -16.21 -7.27
CA ASP A 174 5.14 -15.91 -6.19
C ASP A 174 5.67 -16.25 -4.78
N LYS A 175 6.74 -17.05 -4.70
CA LYS A 175 7.49 -17.31 -3.47
C LYS A 175 8.66 -16.35 -3.27
N GLY A 176 8.89 -15.44 -4.20
CA GLY A 176 9.94 -14.43 -4.14
C GLY A 176 11.16 -14.77 -4.99
N LEU A 177 12.34 -14.40 -4.51
CA LEU A 177 13.60 -14.55 -5.23
C LEU A 177 14.04 -16.01 -5.30
N LEU A 178 14.43 -16.48 -6.49
CA LEU A 178 15.02 -17.80 -6.69
C LEU A 178 16.53 -17.71 -6.45
N PRO A 179 17.15 -18.58 -5.63
CA PRO A 179 18.59 -18.59 -5.44
C PRO A 179 19.33 -18.97 -6.72
N PHE A 180 20.63 -18.65 -6.81
CA PHE A 180 21.43 -19.18 -7.90
C PHE A 180 21.60 -20.68 -7.73
N ARG A 181 21.51 -21.41 -8.85
CA ARG A 181 21.69 -22.86 -8.84
C ARG A 181 23.04 -23.28 -8.27
N GLU A 182 24.08 -22.48 -8.51
CA GLU A 182 25.44 -22.73 -8.02
C GLU A 182 25.60 -22.58 -6.50
N ASP A 183 24.75 -21.77 -5.85
CA ASP A 183 24.76 -21.59 -4.39
C ASP A 183 24.14 -22.77 -3.63
N ILE A 184 23.42 -23.66 -4.33
CA ILE A 184 22.78 -24.83 -3.72
C ILE A 184 23.77 -26.00 -3.70
N GLU A 185 24.52 -26.11 -2.61
CA GLU A 185 25.50 -27.18 -2.39
C GLU A 185 24.94 -28.28 -1.47
N HIS A 186 24.97 -29.53 -1.94
CA HIS A 186 24.69 -30.73 -1.13
C HIS A 186 23.31 -30.77 -0.43
N ASP A 187 22.33 -30.01 -0.91
CA ASP A 187 20.96 -30.01 -0.41
C ASP A 187 19.98 -30.51 -1.49
N ASP A 188 19.61 -31.79 -1.37
CA ASP A 188 18.70 -32.45 -2.31
C ASP A 188 17.27 -31.86 -2.27
N GLU A 189 16.82 -31.33 -1.14
CA GLU A 189 15.48 -30.74 -1.03
C GLU A 189 15.44 -29.34 -1.66
N ALA A 190 16.48 -28.52 -1.41
CA ALA A 190 16.62 -27.22 -2.07
C ALA A 190 16.76 -27.37 -3.59
N LEU A 191 17.47 -28.41 -4.07
CA LEU A 191 17.55 -28.71 -5.51
C LEU A 191 16.18 -29.08 -6.10
N LYS A 192 15.40 -29.92 -5.41
CA LYS A 192 14.04 -30.28 -5.86
C LYS A 192 13.15 -29.05 -5.94
N GLU A 193 13.19 -28.18 -4.92
CA GLU A 193 12.42 -26.94 -4.93
C GLU A 193 12.86 -25.99 -6.04
N TYR A 194 14.17 -25.82 -6.23
CA TYR A 194 14.72 -25.00 -7.32
C TYR A 194 14.16 -25.45 -8.67
N PHE A 195 14.24 -26.75 -9.00
CA PHE A 195 13.75 -27.25 -10.29
C PHE A 195 12.22 -27.16 -10.44
N ALA A 196 11.47 -27.21 -9.33
CA ALA A 196 10.03 -27.00 -9.35
C ALA A 196 9.66 -25.53 -9.63
N ARG A 197 10.39 -24.58 -9.03
CA ARG A 197 10.19 -23.13 -9.20
C ARG A 197 10.70 -22.62 -10.54
N ALA A 198 11.84 -23.11 -11.03
CA ALA A 198 12.53 -22.65 -12.24
C ALA A 198 11.68 -22.69 -13.53
N GLN A 199 10.55 -23.40 -13.54
CA GLN A 199 9.62 -23.46 -14.68
C GLN A 199 8.66 -22.27 -14.76
N GLN A 200 8.46 -21.55 -13.65
CA GLN A 200 7.43 -20.52 -13.50
C GLN A 200 8.01 -19.14 -13.16
N VAL A 201 9.32 -19.06 -12.99
CA VAL A 201 10.00 -17.79 -12.68
C VAL A 201 9.94 -16.80 -13.84
N ARG A 202 10.00 -15.52 -13.47
CA ARG A 202 10.12 -14.39 -14.38
C ARG A 202 11.47 -13.72 -14.18
N ALA A 203 12.04 -13.23 -15.27
CA ALA A 203 13.34 -12.61 -15.29
C ALA A 203 13.24 -11.09 -15.07
N VAL A 204 14.08 -10.56 -14.19
CA VAL A 204 14.32 -9.12 -14.02
C VAL A 204 15.81 -8.88 -14.25
N ASP A 205 16.14 -8.21 -15.34
CA ASP A 205 17.50 -7.91 -15.75
C ASP A 205 17.92 -6.55 -15.16
N ALA A 206 18.95 -6.55 -14.33
CA ALA A 206 19.52 -5.36 -13.70
C ALA A 206 20.60 -4.75 -14.60
N LEU A 207 20.34 -3.53 -15.07
CA LEU A 207 21.12 -2.87 -16.11
C LEU A 207 21.88 -1.68 -15.53
N TRP A 208 23.22 -1.81 -15.48
CA TRP A 208 24.11 -0.73 -15.06
C TRP A 208 24.42 0.24 -16.22
N ALA A 209 24.17 1.53 -15.99
CA ALA A 209 24.47 2.65 -16.89
C ALA A 209 24.05 2.41 -18.35
N LYS A 210 22.85 1.85 -18.55
CA LYS A 210 22.29 1.56 -19.89
C LYS A 210 21.34 2.62 -20.42
N GLU A 211 20.82 3.47 -19.54
CA GLU A 211 19.98 4.60 -19.90
C GLU A 211 20.65 5.90 -19.45
N ASP A 212 20.56 6.94 -20.28
CA ASP A 212 21.15 8.23 -19.97
C ASP A 212 20.56 8.82 -18.68
N GLY A 213 21.43 9.23 -17.78
CA GLY A 213 21.03 9.85 -16.51
C GLY A 213 20.67 8.86 -15.39
N TYR A 214 20.84 7.55 -15.57
CA TYR A 214 20.64 6.58 -14.48
C TYR A 214 21.82 5.62 -14.36
N SER A 215 22.23 5.36 -13.13
CA SER A 215 23.16 4.29 -12.79
C SER A 215 22.47 2.92 -12.88
N TRP A 216 21.23 2.82 -12.38
CA TRP A 216 20.45 1.59 -12.41
C TRP A 216 19.12 1.73 -13.14
N THR A 217 18.84 0.73 -13.98
CA THR A 217 17.54 0.50 -14.61
C THR A 217 17.25 -0.99 -14.64
N TYR A 218 15.98 -1.36 -14.83
CA TYR A 218 15.55 -2.75 -14.86
C TYR A 218 14.75 -3.06 -16.11
N ARG A 219 14.94 -4.26 -16.66
CA ARG A 219 14.17 -4.77 -17.79
C ARG A 219 13.49 -6.08 -17.43
N THR A 220 12.18 -6.15 -17.67
CA THR A 220 11.37 -7.36 -17.50
C THR A 220 10.16 -7.32 -18.42
N ASP A 221 9.58 -8.48 -18.70
CA ASP A 221 8.32 -8.64 -19.43
C ASP A 221 7.09 -8.71 -18.48
N VAL A 222 7.31 -8.66 -17.17
CA VAL A 222 6.25 -8.61 -16.15
C VAL A 222 5.65 -7.20 -16.10
N PRO A 223 4.31 -7.05 -16.07
CA PRO A 223 3.67 -5.77 -15.81
C PRO A 223 4.14 -5.14 -14.49
N HIS A 224 4.71 -3.94 -14.54
CA HIS A 224 5.28 -3.27 -13.37
C HIS A 224 5.00 -1.76 -13.41
N ALA A 225 5.10 -1.11 -12.25
CA ALA A 225 5.21 0.34 -12.13
C ALA A 225 6.67 0.73 -11.90
N THR A 226 7.05 1.95 -12.29
CA THR A 226 8.42 2.48 -12.14
C THR A 226 8.44 3.65 -11.18
N PHE A 227 9.52 3.81 -10.42
CA PHE A 227 9.77 4.96 -9.55
C PHE A 227 11.20 5.46 -9.68
N GLU A 228 11.46 6.68 -9.22
CA GLU A 228 12.78 7.30 -9.33
C GLU A 228 13.41 7.52 -7.95
N ILE A 229 14.65 7.10 -7.79
CA ILE A 229 15.52 7.45 -6.68
C ILE A 229 16.50 8.50 -7.19
N VAL A 230 16.74 9.52 -6.37
CA VAL A 230 17.66 10.62 -6.65
C VAL A 230 18.91 10.53 -5.76
N GLU A 231 20.02 11.04 -6.26
CA GLU A 231 21.25 11.26 -5.50
C GLU A 231 21.70 12.70 -5.76
N ASP A 232 21.80 13.50 -4.69
CA ASP A 232 22.15 14.92 -4.77
C ASP A 232 21.27 15.74 -5.75
N GLY A 233 20.00 15.34 -5.87
CA GLY A 233 19.00 15.98 -6.72
C GLY A 233 19.01 15.56 -8.20
N GLU A 234 19.92 14.67 -8.59
CA GLU A 234 19.96 14.07 -9.93
C GLU A 234 19.38 12.65 -9.91
N PRO A 235 18.79 12.15 -11.00
CA PRO A 235 18.32 10.77 -11.06
C PRO A 235 19.48 9.79 -10.87
N TYR A 236 19.28 8.79 -10.01
CA TYR A 236 20.27 7.76 -9.71
C TYR A 236 19.79 6.38 -10.19
N CYS A 237 18.58 5.98 -9.80
CA CYS A 237 18.02 4.67 -10.11
C CYS A 237 16.56 4.79 -10.52
N ARG A 238 16.18 4.12 -11.62
CA ARG A 238 14.77 3.88 -11.95
C ARG A 238 14.38 2.49 -11.46
N GLY A 239 13.83 2.44 -10.25
CA GLY A 239 13.35 1.21 -9.63
C GLY A 239 12.02 0.75 -10.21
N ILE A 240 11.63 -0.48 -9.89
CA ILE A 240 10.35 -1.08 -10.32
C ILE A 240 9.59 -1.69 -9.14
N VAL A 241 8.26 -1.68 -9.24
CA VAL A 241 7.34 -2.36 -8.34
C VAL A 241 6.53 -3.37 -9.13
N ILE A 242 6.59 -4.63 -8.72
CA ILE A 242 5.88 -5.76 -9.32
C ILE A 242 4.82 -6.25 -8.32
N ASP A 243 3.61 -6.50 -8.82
CA ASP A 243 2.59 -7.24 -8.07
C ASP A 243 2.79 -8.73 -8.35
N VAL A 244 2.80 -9.55 -7.30
CA VAL A 244 2.96 -11.00 -7.42
C VAL A 244 1.85 -11.64 -8.25
N ALA A 245 0.66 -11.04 -8.28
CA ALA A 245 -0.43 -11.49 -9.16
C ALA A 245 -0.05 -11.44 -10.65
N ASP A 246 0.90 -10.59 -11.06
CA ASP A 246 1.37 -10.48 -12.44
C ASP A 246 2.48 -11.48 -12.81
N LEU A 247 3.01 -12.22 -11.83
CA LEU A 247 4.07 -13.22 -12.06
C LEU A 247 3.52 -14.52 -12.65
N GLY A 248 2.21 -14.77 -12.55
CA GLY A 248 1.54 -15.90 -13.18
C GLY A 248 1.54 -17.20 -12.36
N GLY A 249 1.75 -17.13 -11.04
CA GLY A 249 1.49 -18.23 -10.12
C GLY A 249 -0.02 -18.44 -9.92
N ALA A 250 -0.48 -19.69 -9.86
CA ALA A 250 -1.89 -20.05 -9.80
C ALA A 250 -2.64 -19.39 -8.62
N ALA A 251 -3.82 -18.83 -8.92
CA ALA A 251 -4.89 -18.59 -7.95
C ALA A 251 -5.38 -19.91 -7.31
#